data_AF-A0A660PFR1-F1
#
_entry.id   AF-A0A660PFR1-F1
#
_cell.length_a   1.000
_cell.length_b   1.000
_cell.length_c   1.000
_cell.angle_alpha   90.00
_cell.angle_beta   90.00
_cell.angle_gamma   90.00
#
_symmetry.space_group_name_H-M   'P 1'
#
loop_
_entity.id
_entity.type
_entity.pdbx_description
1 polymer ?
#
loop_
_entity_poly.entity_id
_entity_poly.type
_entity_poly.pdbx_seq_one_letter_code
_entity_poly.pdbx_strand_id
1 'polypeptide(L)'
;MKQFRSLLCIALLAILIGCGTDEPDKTKESAEEQMKLSGDTAILSEEDKLKASMTELIERMIEGDKTVLYEHEFSYYTDETSLSDYMKLHRVIDYNYDTLRGITYDSVKIMGDSAIVDAGIIYESKAGGEFTKKYRFKMYNFHGKWVKPYMSQVRLEREYLEQQRIYDSAAAAEEAEAAGN
;
A
#
# COMPACT_ATOMS: atom_id res chain seq x y z
N MET A 1 -26.97 49.14 37.97
CA MET A 1 -26.82 48.53 39.31
C MET A 1 -26.24 47.13 39.10
N LYS A 2 -24.92 46.92 39.24
CA LYS A 2 -24.21 46.43 40.44
C LYS A 2 -24.84 45.08 40.92
N GLN A 3 -24.16 43.92 40.91
CA GLN A 3 -22.85 43.67 41.51
C GLN A 3 -22.02 42.53 40.87
N PHE A 4 -20.72 42.81 40.79
CA PHE A 4 -19.57 41.91 40.66
C PHE A 4 -19.18 41.34 42.05
N ARG A 5 -18.81 40.05 42.15
CA ARG A 5 -17.87 39.45 43.13
C ARG A 5 -17.37 38.10 42.54
N SER A 6 -16.16 37.95 41.99
CA SER A 6 -14.80 37.83 42.57
C SER A 6 -14.59 36.73 43.63
N LEU A 7 -13.64 35.82 43.34
CA LEU A 7 -12.70 35.02 44.17
C LEU A 7 -12.42 33.72 43.40
N LEU A 8 -11.31 33.42 42.71
CA LEU A 8 -9.86 33.58 42.92
C LEU A 8 -9.36 33.20 44.32
N CYS A 9 -8.76 32.02 44.45
CA CYS A 9 -7.54 31.67 45.23
C CYS A 9 -7.36 30.13 45.21
N ILE A 10 -6.38 29.60 44.44
CA ILE A 10 -5.03 29.17 44.87
C ILE A 10 -5.04 27.88 45.69
N ALA A 11 -4.44 26.80 45.16
CA ALA A 11 -3.23 26.18 45.73
C ALA A 11 -2.86 24.88 44.99
N LEU A 12 -1.76 24.94 44.24
CA LEU A 12 -0.88 23.79 43.99
C LEU A 12 -0.37 23.28 45.36
N LEU A 13 -0.44 21.97 45.61
CA LEU A 13 0.46 21.32 46.57
C LEU A 13 0.93 19.98 45.99
N ALA A 14 2.15 19.98 45.49
CA ALA A 14 2.91 18.79 45.22
C ALA A 14 3.46 18.24 46.54
N ILE A 15 3.21 16.97 46.84
CA ILE A 15 4.01 16.18 47.78
C ILE A 15 4.33 14.86 47.10
N LEU A 16 5.53 14.83 46.50
CA LEU A 16 6.34 13.62 46.39
C LEU A 16 6.99 13.35 47.76
N ILE A 17 7.32 12.08 48.00
CA ILE A 17 8.26 11.51 48.99
C ILE A 17 7.62 10.71 50.15
N GLY A 18 7.67 9.39 49.98
CA GLY A 18 8.12 8.40 50.97
C GLY A 18 8.65 7.20 50.15
N CYS A 19 9.96 6.96 49.99
CA CYS A 19 10.95 6.42 50.95
C CYS A 19 10.35 5.33 51.85
N GLY A 20 10.74 4.06 51.84
CA GLY A 20 11.93 3.40 51.29
C GLY A 20 12.66 2.67 52.44
N THR A 21 12.75 1.33 52.36
CA THR A 21 13.61 0.44 53.17
C THR A 21 13.59 -0.92 52.47
N ASP A 22 14.66 -1.63 52.12
CA ASP A 22 16.10 -1.41 51.96
C ASP A 22 16.52 -2.62 51.11
N GLU A 23 17.26 -2.44 50.02
CA GLU A 23 18.20 -3.47 49.53
C GLU A 23 19.29 -2.82 48.67
N PRO A 24 20.57 -3.19 48.87
CA PRO A 24 21.70 -2.45 48.33
C PRO A 24 22.04 -2.84 46.89
N ASP A 25 22.05 -1.81 46.07
CA ASP A 25 22.83 -1.58 44.85
C ASP A 25 24.19 -2.32 44.80
N LYS A 26 24.50 -3.00 43.67
CA LYS A 26 25.61 -2.58 42.78
C LYS A 26 25.89 -3.49 41.57
N THR A 27 25.80 -2.85 40.41
CA THR A 27 26.75 -2.90 39.27
C THR A 27 26.46 -3.86 38.11
N LYS A 28 25.88 -3.24 37.06
CA LYS A 28 26.23 -3.35 35.62
C LYS A 28 26.31 -4.76 35.03
N GLU A 29 25.25 -5.20 34.37
CA GLU A 29 25.38 -5.75 33.02
C GLU A 29 24.03 -5.75 32.30
N SER A 30 24.11 -5.39 31.02
CA SER A 30 23.14 -5.55 29.93
C SER A 30 21.71 -5.02 30.09
N ALA A 31 21.50 -3.85 29.45
CA ALA A 31 20.23 -3.40 28.93
C ALA A 31 19.77 -4.30 27.75
N GLU A 32 19.49 -5.58 28.02
CA GLU A 32 19.04 -6.55 27.01
C GLU A 32 17.66 -7.17 27.29
N GLU A 33 16.97 -6.77 28.37
CA GLU A 33 15.68 -7.37 28.72
C GLU A 33 14.45 -6.45 28.55
N GLN A 34 14.58 -5.42 27.72
CA GLN A 34 13.45 -4.69 27.12
C GLN A 34 13.65 -4.50 25.61
N MET A 35 13.98 -5.58 24.90
CA MET A 35 13.78 -5.64 23.46
C MET A 35 13.57 -7.09 22.98
N LYS A 36 12.47 -7.73 23.42
CA LYS A 36 11.87 -8.83 22.65
C LYS A 36 10.99 -8.24 21.53
N LEU A 37 11.60 -7.40 20.69
CA LEU A 37 11.27 -7.33 19.28
C LEU A 37 12.15 -8.39 18.61
N SER A 38 11.67 -9.62 18.61
CA SER A 38 12.36 -10.72 17.96
C SER A 38 11.33 -11.54 17.20
N GLY A 39 11.17 -11.18 15.93
CA GLY A 39 11.19 -12.20 14.89
C GLY A 39 9.88 -12.69 14.32
N ASP A 40 8.76 -12.01 14.52
CA ASP A 40 7.63 -12.17 13.60
C ASP A 40 7.75 -11.11 12.51
N THR A 41 8.51 -11.43 11.46
CA THR A 41 8.09 -10.97 10.13
C THR A 41 6.72 -11.61 9.93
N ALA A 42 5.66 -10.97 10.43
CA ALA A 42 4.31 -11.44 10.22
C ALA A 42 4.14 -11.54 8.70
N ILE A 43 4.20 -12.76 8.19
CA ILE A 43 3.98 -13.04 6.77
C ILE A 43 2.55 -12.59 6.55
N LEU A 44 2.39 -11.37 6.01
CA LEU A 44 1.08 -10.83 5.69
C LEU A 44 0.35 -11.85 4.83
N SER A 45 -0.92 -12.08 5.14
CA SER A 45 -1.72 -12.96 4.30
C SER A 45 -1.76 -12.38 2.88
N GLU A 46 -1.94 -13.24 1.87
CA GLU A 46 -2.07 -12.76 0.49
C GLU A 46 -3.24 -11.79 0.33
N GLU A 47 -4.30 -11.97 1.13
CA GLU A 47 -5.41 -11.03 1.19
C GLU A 47 -4.98 -9.65 1.73
N ASP A 48 -4.15 -9.61 2.78
CA ASP A 48 -3.64 -8.35 3.35
C ASP A 48 -2.69 -7.65 2.40
N LYS A 49 -1.82 -8.39 1.69
CA LYS A 49 -0.94 -7.81 0.65
C LYS A 49 -1.74 -7.19 -0.49
N LEU A 50 -2.79 -7.88 -0.94
CA LEU A 50 -3.69 -7.39 -1.97
C LEU A 50 -4.42 -6.12 -1.50
N LYS A 51 -4.99 -6.13 -0.28
CA LYS A 51 -5.65 -4.96 0.30
C LYS A 51 -4.68 -3.80 0.46
N ALA A 52 -3.45 -4.06 0.93
CA ALA A 52 -2.42 -3.04 1.06
C ALA A 52 -2.11 -2.38 -0.30
N SER A 53 -1.93 -3.17 -1.36
CA SER A 53 -1.69 -2.65 -2.71
C SER A 53 -2.87 -1.82 -3.25
N MET A 54 -4.10 -2.27 -3.02
CA MET A 54 -5.29 -1.50 -3.43
C MET A 54 -5.48 -0.21 -2.62
N THR A 55 -5.18 -0.25 -1.32
CA THR A 55 -5.22 0.92 -0.44
C THR A 55 -4.15 1.92 -0.89
N GLU A 56 -2.91 1.50 -1.13
CA GLU A 56 -1.84 2.36 -1.62
C GLU A 56 -2.23 3.03 -2.95
N LEU A 57 -2.79 2.27 -3.90
CA LEU A 57 -3.28 2.82 -5.17
C LEU A 57 -4.31 3.94 -4.92
N ILE A 58 -5.25 3.72 -4.00
CA ILE A 58 -6.31 4.70 -3.69
C ILE A 58 -5.74 5.92 -2.96
N GLU A 59 -4.85 5.72 -1.99
CA GLU A 59 -4.21 6.80 -1.23
C GLU A 59 -3.36 7.70 -2.13
N ARG A 60 -2.51 7.13 -2.98
CA ARG A 60 -1.71 7.90 -3.95
C ARG A 60 -2.60 8.66 -4.93
N MET A 61 -3.71 8.06 -5.37
CA MET A 61 -4.70 8.74 -6.20
C MET A 61 -5.37 9.91 -5.47
N ILE A 62 -5.68 9.80 -4.17
CA ILE A 62 -6.19 10.91 -3.34
C ILE A 62 -5.18 12.05 -3.25
N GLU A 63 -3.88 11.73 -3.18
CA GLU A 63 -2.78 12.69 -3.17
C GLU A 63 -2.52 13.33 -4.55
N GLY A 64 -3.25 12.91 -5.58
CA GLY A 64 -3.11 13.41 -6.95
C GLY A 64 -2.00 12.74 -7.76
N ASP A 65 -1.36 11.69 -7.21
CA ASP A 65 -0.35 10.92 -7.91
C ASP A 65 -0.99 9.91 -8.88
N LYS A 66 -1.03 10.29 -10.16
CA LYS A 66 -1.56 9.46 -11.24
C LYS A 66 -0.57 8.42 -11.75
N THR A 67 0.71 8.51 -11.39
CA THR A 67 1.74 7.57 -11.85
C THR A 67 1.50 6.16 -11.32
N VAL A 68 0.78 6.04 -10.19
CA VAL A 68 0.37 4.76 -9.61
C VAL A 68 -0.49 3.91 -10.56
N LEU A 69 -1.23 4.53 -11.49
CA LEU A 69 -1.97 3.79 -12.52
C LEU A 69 -1.02 3.05 -13.48
N TYR A 70 0.07 3.72 -13.88
CA TYR A 70 1.10 3.16 -14.75
C TYR A 70 1.88 2.05 -14.06
N GLU A 71 2.20 2.22 -12.77
CA GLU A 71 2.87 1.20 -11.94
C GLU A 71 2.03 -0.05 -11.68
N HIS A 72 0.74 0.00 -12.00
CA HIS A 72 -0.20 -1.12 -11.95
C HIS A 72 -0.45 -1.75 -13.32
N GLU A 73 0.19 -1.28 -14.39
CA GLU A 73 0.20 -1.94 -15.69
C GLU A 73 1.18 -3.12 -15.73
N PHE A 74 0.98 -4.02 -16.69
CA PHE A 74 1.86 -5.15 -16.93
C PHE A 74 3.15 -4.76 -17.65
N SER A 75 4.18 -5.60 -17.50
CA SER A 75 5.55 -5.33 -17.99
C SER A 75 5.59 -5.09 -19.49
N TYR A 76 4.89 -5.90 -20.29
CA TYR A 76 4.86 -5.71 -21.74
C TYR A 76 4.40 -4.30 -22.13
N TYR A 77 3.44 -3.75 -21.38
CA TYR A 77 2.86 -2.46 -21.68
C TYR A 77 3.80 -1.32 -21.28
N THR A 78 4.48 -1.46 -20.13
CA THR A 78 5.45 -0.46 -19.65
C THR A 78 6.74 -0.45 -20.46
N ASP A 79 7.08 -1.55 -21.12
CA ASP A 79 8.22 -1.61 -22.04
C ASP A 79 7.92 -0.90 -23.36
N GLU A 80 6.68 -1.00 -23.85
CA GLU A 80 6.25 -0.38 -25.11
C GLU A 80 5.80 1.07 -24.96
N THR A 81 5.29 1.45 -23.78
CA THR A 81 4.70 2.78 -23.54
C THR A 81 5.43 3.48 -22.43
N SER A 82 6.08 4.61 -22.75
CA SER A 82 6.73 5.43 -21.72
C SER A 82 5.71 6.02 -20.74
N LEU A 83 6.12 6.25 -19.48
CA LEU A 83 5.30 6.97 -18.50
C LEU A 83 4.82 8.33 -19.05
N SER A 84 5.68 9.06 -19.78
CA SER A 84 5.33 10.36 -20.37
C SER A 84 4.17 10.25 -21.37
N ASP A 85 4.15 9.19 -22.18
CA ASP A 85 3.09 8.98 -23.17
C ASP A 85 1.80 8.47 -22.51
N TYR A 86 1.93 7.64 -21.49
CA TYR A 86 0.80 7.22 -20.65
C TYR A 86 0.09 8.42 -20.02
N MET A 87 0.86 9.36 -19.46
CA MET A 87 0.33 10.55 -18.80
C MET A 87 -0.38 11.53 -19.76
N LYS A 88 -0.17 11.41 -21.07
CA LYS A 88 -0.87 12.21 -22.10
C LYS A 88 -2.22 11.62 -22.50
N LEU A 89 -2.56 10.40 -22.07
CA LEU A 89 -3.84 9.78 -22.40
C LEU A 89 -4.98 10.57 -21.77
N HIS A 90 -5.98 10.99 -22.57
CA HIS A 90 -7.15 11.73 -22.05
C HIS A 90 -7.82 11.01 -20.86
N ARG A 91 -7.88 9.67 -20.89
CA ARG A 91 -8.45 8.88 -19.79
C ARG A 91 -7.68 8.95 -18.47
N VAL A 92 -6.40 9.30 -18.51
CA VAL A 92 -5.54 9.52 -17.33
C VAL A 92 -5.62 10.99 -16.90
N ILE A 93 -5.60 11.90 -17.86
CA ILE A 93 -5.75 13.35 -17.63
C ILE A 93 -7.10 13.65 -16.96
N ASP A 94 -8.19 13.14 -17.54
CA ASP A 94 -9.57 13.43 -17.11
C ASP A 94 -9.99 12.64 -15.87
N TYR A 95 -9.16 11.69 -15.42
CA TYR A 95 -9.44 10.97 -14.19
C TYR A 95 -9.35 11.94 -13.02
N ASN A 96 -10.51 12.26 -12.43
CA ASN A 96 -10.66 13.21 -11.33
C ASN A 96 -10.71 12.47 -9.99
N TYR A 97 -9.78 12.83 -9.09
CA TYR A 97 -9.64 12.26 -7.75
C TYR A 97 -10.01 13.23 -6.63
N ASP A 98 -10.39 14.47 -6.93
CA ASP A 98 -10.67 15.52 -5.93
C ASP A 98 -11.80 15.12 -4.98
N THR A 99 -12.65 14.20 -5.44
CA THR A 99 -13.75 13.64 -4.65
C THR A 99 -13.40 12.32 -3.99
N LEU A 100 -12.28 11.68 -4.31
CA LEU A 100 -11.90 10.38 -3.73
C LEU A 100 -11.51 10.55 -2.25
N ARG A 101 -12.01 9.67 -1.39
CA ARG A 101 -11.77 9.72 0.06
C ARG A 101 -11.24 8.43 0.66
N GLY A 102 -11.49 7.29 0.02
CA GLY A 102 -10.95 6.02 0.49
C GLY A 102 -11.58 4.80 -0.17
N ILE A 103 -11.24 3.63 0.38
CA ILE A 103 -11.71 2.33 -0.06
C ILE A 103 -12.12 1.46 1.13
N THR A 104 -13.19 0.69 0.97
CA THR A 104 -13.62 -0.38 1.88
C THR A 104 -13.71 -1.70 1.13
N TYR A 105 -13.52 -2.81 1.84
CA TYR A 105 -13.51 -4.14 1.25
C TYR A 105 -14.72 -4.94 1.74
N ASP A 106 -15.61 -5.33 0.83
CA ASP A 106 -16.75 -6.20 1.14
C ASP A 106 -16.33 -7.67 1.11
N SER A 107 -15.55 -8.09 0.11
CA SER A 107 -14.98 -9.45 0.03
C SER A 107 -13.75 -9.52 -0.87
N VAL A 108 -12.86 -10.47 -0.59
CA VAL A 108 -11.72 -10.82 -1.42
C VAL A 108 -11.76 -12.33 -1.71
N LYS A 109 -11.67 -12.71 -2.98
CA LYS A 109 -11.59 -14.11 -3.42
C LYS A 109 -10.36 -14.33 -4.27
N ILE A 110 -9.34 -14.96 -3.68
CA ILE A 110 -8.09 -15.35 -4.35
C ILE A 110 -8.27 -16.68 -5.09
N MET A 111 -7.71 -16.77 -6.30
CA MET A 111 -7.78 -17.88 -7.23
C MET A 111 -6.42 -18.03 -7.94
N GLY A 112 -5.42 -18.55 -7.20
CA GLY A 112 -4.02 -18.56 -7.65
C GLY A 112 -3.50 -17.13 -7.80
N ASP A 113 -2.97 -16.81 -8.98
CA ASP A 113 -2.36 -15.50 -9.29
C ASP A 113 -3.40 -14.43 -9.68
N SER A 114 -4.66 -14.65 -9.35
CA SER A 114 -5.75 -13.72 -9.63
C SER A 114 -6.70 -13.61 -8.45
N ALA A 115 -7.38 -12.48 -8.34
CA ALA A 115 -8.39 -12.29 -7.31
C ALA A 115 -9.56 -11.45 -7.82
N ILE A 116 -10.74 -11.70 -7.26
CA ILE A 116 -11.90 -10.83 -7.37
C ILE A 116 -12.06 -10.08 -6.06
N VAL A 117 -12.21 -8.77 -6.14
CA VAL A 117 -12.38 -7.89 -4.98
C VAL A 117 -13.68 -7.12 -5.15
N ASP A 118 -14.63 -7.35 -4.25
CA ASP A 118 -15.80 -6.49 -4.13
C ASP A 118 -15.49 -5.42 -3.09
N ALA A 119 -15.48 -4.15 -3.52
CA ALA A 119 -15.04 -3.03 -2.71
C ALA A 119 -15.93 -1.79 -2.91
N GLY A 120 -16.04 -0.97 -1.87
CA GLY A 120 -16.66 0.35 -1.92
C GLY A 120 -15.61 1.43 -2.08
N ILE A 121 -15.74 2.28 -3.10
CA ILE A 121 -14.94 3.50 -3.18
C ILE A 121 -15.75 4.65 -2.60
N ILE A 122 -15.17 5.34 -1.62
CA ILE A 122 -15.78 6.46 -0.92
C ILE A 122 -15.44 7.73 -1.67
N TYR A 123 -16.48 8.50 -1.99
CA TYR A 123 -16.38 9.80 -2.64
C TYR A 123 -17.07 10.89 -1.82
N GLU A 124 -16.57 12.13 -1.92
CA GLU A 124 -17.25 13.32 -1.46
C GLU A 124 -18.17 13.89 -2.55
N SER A 125 -19.41 14.18 -2.19
CA SER A 125 -20.39 14.82 -3.07
C SER A 125 -20.14 16.32 -3.20
N LYS A 126 -20.43 16.89 -4.37
CA LYS A 126 -20.42 18.35 -4.58
C LYS A 126 -21.38 19.10 -3.66
N ALA A 127 -22.42 18.43 -3.16
CA ALA A 127 -23.38 19.00 -2.21
C ALA A 127 -22.93 18.91 -0.75
N GLY A 128 -21.73 18.37 -0.49
CA GLY A 128 -21.26 17.98 0.83
C GLY A 128 -21.69 16.56 1.20
N GLY A 129 -20.91 15.93 2.08
CA GLY A 129 -21.13 14.56 2.55
C GLY A 129 -20.49 13.49 1.67
N GLU A 130 -20.39 12.28 2.22
CA GLU A 130 -19.76 11.14 1.55
C GLU A 130 -20.80 10.16 0.98
N PHE A 131 -20.46 9.53 -0.13
CA PHE A 131 -21.20 8.40 -0.67
C PHE A 131 -20.22 7.30 -1.09
N THR A 132 -20.65 6.04 -0.94
CA THR A 132 -19.86 4.88 -1.37
C THR A 132 -20.44 4.32 -2.66
N LYS A 133 -19.59 4.13 -3.67
CA LYS A 133 -19.97 3.39 -4.89
C LYS A 133 -19.28 2.03 -4.89
N LYS A 134 -20.06 0.98 -5.09
CA LYS A 134 -19.57 -0.41 -5.11
C LYS A 134 -18.99 -0.77 -6.46
N TYR A 135 -17.87 -1.47 -6.44
CA TYR A 135 -17.15 -1.96 -7.61
C TYR A 135 -16.67 -3.39 -7.39
N ARG A 136 -16.55 -4.12 -8.50
CA ARG A 136 -15.89 -5.41 -8.57
C ARG A 136 -14.60 -5.27 -9.35
N PHE A 137 -13.46 -5.46 -8.69
CA PHE A 137 -12.14 -5.39 -9.30
C PHE A 137 -11.59 -6.79 -9.58
N LYS A 138 -10.83 -6.91 -10.67
CA LYS A 138 -9.97 -8.05 -10.95
C LYS A 138 -8.54 -7.63 -10.67
N MET A 139 -7.88 -8.34 -9.78
CA MET A 139 -6.48 -8.14 -9.41
C MET A 139 -5.66 -9.33 -9.90
N TYR A 140 -4.39 -9.12 -10.18
CA TYR A 140 -3.46 -10.18 -10.55
C TYR A 140 -2.17 -10.08 -9.75
N ASN A 141 -1.61 -11.21 -9.33
CA ASN A 141 -0.32 -11.26 -8.64
C ASN A 141 0.77 -11.52 -9.69
N PHE A 142 1.65 -10.54 -9.88
CA PHE A 142 2.79 -10.65 -10.77
C PHE A 142 4.05 -10.26 -10.01
N HIS A 143 5.00 -11.19 -9.97
CA HIS A 143 6.28 -11.05 -9.25
C HIS A 143 6.11 -10.63 -7.77
N GLY A 144 5.08 -11.15 -7.11
CA GLY A 144 4.79 -10.84 -5.70
C GLY A 144 4.08 -9.50 -5.47
N LYS A 145 3.77 -8.74 -6.53
CA LYS A 145 2.98 -7.51 -6.47
C LYS A 145 1.58 -7.77 -7.00
N TRP A 146 0.57 -7.37 -6.23
CA TRP A 146 -0.80 -7.32 -6.72
C TRP A 146 -0.97 -6.08 -7.59
N VAL A 147 -1.48 -6.26 -8.81
CA VAL A 147 -1.68 -5.17 -9.76
C VAL A 147 -3.12 -5.14 -10.26
N LYS A 148 -3.56 -3.94 -10.60
CA LYS A 148 -4.87 -3.64 -11.16
C LYS A 148 -4.66 -2.92 -12.50
N PRO A 149 -4.35 -3.66 -13.57
CA PRO A 149 -4.06 -3.05 -14.87
C PRO A 149 -5.24 -2.19 -15.32
N TYR A 150 -4.92 -0.98 -15.79
CA TYR A 150 -5.93 -0.04 -16.26
C TYR A 150 -6.13 -0.15 -17.78
N MET A 151 -5.03 -0.32 -18.53
CA MET A 151 -5.01 -0.45 -19.99
C MET A 151 -4.57 -1.84 -20.45
N SER A 152 -3.68 -2.49 -19.71
CA SER A 152 -3.04 -3.75 -20.11
C SER A 152 -3.93 -4.99 -19.89
N GLN A 153 -3.59 -6.09 -20.58
CA GLN A 153 -4.36 -7.34 -20.54
C GLN A 153 -3.49 -8.51 -20.09
N VAL A 154 -4.02 -9.31 -19.16
CA VAL A 154 -3.30 -10.47 -18.59
C VAL A 154 -2.90 -11.51 -19.64
N ARG A 155 -3.67 -11.65 -20.73
CA ARG A 155 -3.34 -12.57 -21.83
C ARG A 155 -2.04 -12.14 -22.53
N LEU A 156 -1.90 -10.85 -22.81
CA LEU A 156 -0.73 -10.31 -23.50
C LEU A 156 0.52 -10.38 -22.61
N GLU A 157 0.37 -10.17 -21.30
CA GLU A 157 1.47 -10.36 -20.36
C GLU A 157 1.98 -11.81 -20.35
N ARG A 158 1.08 -12.80 -20.40
CA ARG A 158 1.48 -14.21 -20.49
C ARG A 158 2.22 -14.53 -21.79
N GLU A 159 1.78 -13.96 -22.91
CA GLU A 159 2.44 -14.11 -24.20
C GLU A 159 3.84 -13.48 -24.19
N TYR A 160 3.96 -12.28 -23.61
CA TYR A 160 5.22 -11.58 -23.43
C TYR A 160 6.22 -12.37 -22.57
N LEU A 161 5.80 -12.85 -21.39
CA LEU A 161 6.66 -13.62 -20.50
C LEU A 161 7.13 -14.95 -21.13
N GLU A 162 6.28 -15.60 -21.92
CA GLU A 162 6.66 -16.82 -22.65
C GLU A 162 7.70 -16.52 -23.74
N GLN A 163 7.55 -15.42 -24.48
CA GLN A 163 8.54 -14.99 -25.46
C GLN A 163 9.88 -14.64 -24.81
N GLN A 164 9.85 -13.92 -23.69
CA GLN A 164 11.05 -13.60 -22.92
C GLN A 164 11.77 -14.87 -22.45
N ARG A 165 11.02 -15.83 -21.90
CA ARG A 165 11.58 -17.12 -21.47
C ARG A 165 12.26 -17.87 -22.61
N ILE A 166 11.64 -17.90 -23.80
CA ILE A 166 12.23 -18.53 -24.99
C ILE A 166 13.53 -17.82 -25.38
N TYR A 167 13.51 -16.49 -25.43
CA TYR A 167 14.69 -15.69 -25.77
C TYR A 167 15.84 -15.91 -24.78
N ASP A 168 15.58 -15.81 -23.48
CA ASP A 168 16.58 -16.01 -22.43
C ASP A 168 17.18 -17.42 -22.47
N SER A 169 16.35 -18.43 -22.77
CA SER A 169 16.83 -19.81 -22.91
C SER A 169 17.72 -20.03 -24.13
N ALA A 170 17.46 -19.33 -25.23
CA ALA A 170 18.29 -19.38 -26.42
C ALA A 170 19.64 -18.68 -26.18
N ALA A 171 19.61 -17.49 -25.58
CA ALA A 171 20.82 -16.75 -25.22
C ALA A 171 21.74 -17.55 -24.27
N ALA A 172 21.17 -18.17 -23.24
CA ALA A 172 21.93 -19.00 -22.31
C ALA A 172 22.57 -20.24 -22.98
N ALA A 173 21.89 -20.83 -23.98
CA ALA A 173 22.45 -21.95 -24.73
C ALA A 173 23.64 -21.52 -25.61
N GLU A 174 23.53 -20.37 -26.28
CA GLU A 174 24.62 -19.80 -27.08
C GLU A 174 25.85 -19.46 -26.21
N GLU A 175 25.64 -18.90 -25.02
CA GLU A 175 26.73 -18.62 -24.06
C GLU A 175 27.40 -19.91 -23.57
N ALA A 176 26.62 -20.96 -23.29
CA ALA A 176 27.16 -22.25 -22.87
C ALA A 176 27.99 -22.94 -23.98
N GLU A 177 27.55 -22.85 -25.24
CA GLU A 177 28.32 -23.34 -26.39
C GLU A 177 29.60 -22.53 -26.60
N ALA A 178 29.54 -21.20 -26.45
CA ALA A 178 30.71 -20.33 -26.57
C ALA A 178 31.74 -20.57 -25.45
N ALA A 179 31.31 -20.91 -24.23
CA ALA A 179 32.19 -21.20 -23.09
C ALA A 179 32.75 -22.63 -23.09
N GLY A 180 32.16 -23.54 -23.87
CA GLY A 180 32.60 -24.94 -24.02
C GLY A 180 33.64 -25.18 -25.13
N ASN A 181 33.94 -24.16 -25.95
CA ASN A 181 34.99 -24.15 -26.97
C ASN A 181 36.22 -23.35 -26.53
#